data_AF-A0A3C0NSH4-F1
#
_entry.id   AF-A0A3C0NSH4-F1
#
_cell.length_a   1.000
_cell.length_b   1.000
_cell.length_c   1.000
_cell.angle_alpha   90.00
_cell.angle_beta   90.00
_cell.angle_gamma   90.00
#
_symmetry.space_group_name_H-M   'P 1'
#
loop_
_entity.id
_entity.type
_entity.pdbx_description
1 polymer ?
#
loop_
_entity_poly.entity_id
_entity_poly.type
_entity_poly.pdbx_seq_one_letter_code
_entity_poly.pdbx_strand_id
1 'polypeptide(L)'
;MSLYNALQKAHSEEDVKDAYIKALGLKAYTKGLIDIQTKEIWFEAKDTGKVSTYAMFTQLLHYVQVALNKGEEIPPFLAVIDTEKAAIMKTSDVLPFLAKKTIKWGKSASQYTQEALAEISTHIGTHFVSFRINTHEEEFISTVKTAIKSGDIIRTQITPDNLKQVFDKWVVMIGHEIDGVNAEDYALLFFADIM
;
A
#
# COMPACT_ATOMS: atom_id res chain seq x y z
N MET A 1 15.09 -17.09 -4.46
CA MET A 1 15.55 -15.76 -3.99
C MET A 1 14.30 -15.00 -3.59
N SER A 2 14.27 -14.48 -2.37
CA SER A 2 13.15 -13.68 -1.86
C SER A 2 13.03 -12.34 -2.61
N LEU A 3 11.85 -11.73 -2.58
CA LEU A 3 11.60 -10.41 -3.16
C LEU A 3 12.52 -9.36 -2.54
N TYR A 4 12.63 -9.33 -1.21
CA TYR A 4 13.51 -8.39 -0.49
C TYR A 4 14.95 -8.48 -0.99
N ASN A 5 15.50 -9.68 -1.13
CA ASN A 5 16.86 -9.88 -1.61
C ASN A 5 17.06 -9.45 -3.08
N ALA A 6 16.02 -9.53 -3.90
CA ALA A 6 16.05 -9.00 -5.26
C ALA A 6 16.00 -7.47 -5.26
N LEU A 7 15.17 -6.86 -4.41
CA LEU A 7 15.05 -5.40 -4.27
C LEU A 7 16.34 -4.75 -3.76
N GLN A 8 17.10 -5.41 -2.87
CA GLN A 8 18.41 -4.91 -2.44
C GLN A 8 19.46 -4.84 -3.56
N LYS A 9 19.19 -5.48 -4.70
CA LYS A 9 20.05 -5.49 -5.89
C LYS A 9 19.46 -4.68 -7.05
N ALA A 10 18.29 -4.08 -6.87
CA ALA A 10 17.67 -3.26 -7.88
C ALA A 10 18.43 -1.93 -8.02
N HIS A 11 18.68 -1.51 -9.26
CA HIS A 11 19.35 -0.23 -9.55
C HIS A 11 18.46 0.73 -10.34
N SER A 12 17.27 0.26 -10.73
CA SER A 12 16.30 1.02 -11.51
C SER A 12 14.86 0.67 -11.13
N GLU A 13 13.93 1.53 -11.54
CA GLU A 13 12.49 1.29 -11.35
C GLU A 13 12.04 0.04 -12.13
N GLU A 14 12.65 -0.25 -13.28
CA GLU A 14 12.37 -1.48 -14.03
C GLU A 14 12.80 -2.75 -13.30
N ASP A 15 13.96 -2.74 -12.61
CA ASP A 15 14.40 -3.86 -11.78
C ASP A 15 13.41 -4.13 -10.64
N VAL A 16 12.89 -3.06 -10.02
CA VAL A 16 11.84 -3.15 -8.99
C VAL A 16 10.59 -3.78 -9.59
N LYS A 17 10.10 -3.26 -10.73
CA LYS A 17 8.92 -3.82 -11.41
C LYS A 17 9.09 -5.31 -11.68
N ASP A 18 10.24 -5.72 -12.24
CA ASP A 18 10.53 -7.12 -12.56
C ASP A 18 10.59 -8.02 -11.32
N ALA A 19 11.19 -7.53 -10.23
CA ALA A 19 11.24 -8.26 -8.96
C ALA A 19 9.83 -8.54 -8.42
N TYR A 20 8.95 -7.52 -8.41
CA TYR A 20 7.57 -7.67 -7.95
C TYR A 20 6.72 -8.55 -8.87
N ILE A 21 6.82 -8.37 -10.20
CA ILE A 21 6.15 -9.22 -11.19
C ILE A 21 6.48 -10.70 -10.94
N LYS A 22 7.76 -11.01 -10.75
CA LYS A 22 8.24 -12.37 -10.49
C LYS A 22 7.73 -12.92 -9.17
N ALA A 23 7.77 -12.12 -8.10
CA ALA A 23 7.32 -12.55 -6.76
C ALA A 23 5.79 -12.80 -6.71
N LEU A 24 5.03 -11.92 -7.36
CA LEU A 24 3.58 -12.00 -7.46
C LEU A 24 3.13 -13.06 -8.48
N GLY A 25 4.00 -13.47 -9.41
CA GLY A 25 3.69 -14.44 -10.44
C GLY A 25 2.70 -13.90 -11.47
N LEU A 26 2.76 -12.60 -11.78
CA LEU A 26 1.89 -11.95 -12.76
C LEU A 26 2.24 -12.47 -14.16
N LYS A 27 1.24 -12.96 -14.91
CA LYS A 27 1.43 -13.55 -16.25
C LYS A 27 0.94 -12.65 -17.39
N ALA A 28 -0.16 -11.94 -17.19
CA ALA A 28 -0.75 -11.06 -18.20
C ALA A 28 -0.67 -9.61 -17.70
N TYR A 29 0.45 -8.96 -17.97
CA TYR A 29 0.71 -7.58 -17.59
C TYR A 29 1.25 -6.76 -18.76
N THR A 30 0.99 -5.46 -18.72
CA THR A 30 1.63 -4.46 -19.58
C THR A 30 2.41 -3.47 -18.72
N LYS A 31 3.52 -2.96 -19.23
CA LYS A 31 4.27 -1.83 -18.64
C LYS A 31 4.20 -0.65 -19.61
N GLY A 32 4.03 0.57 -19.11
CA GLY A 32 3.92 1.75 -19.96
C GLY A 32 3.68 3.02 -19.15
N LEU A 33 2.60 3.74 -19.43
CA LEU A 33 2.21 4.93 -18.65
C LEU A 33 1.95 4.60 -17.18
N ILE A 34 1.33 3.45 -16.94
CA ILE A 34 1.22 2.83 -15.62
C ILE A 34 2.31 1.77 -15.55
N ASP A 35 3.01 1.70 -14.43
CA ASP A 35 4.24 0.90 -14.31
C ASP A 35 3.98 -0.59 -14.51
N ILE A 36 2.93 -1.12 -13.88
CA ILE A 36 2.46 -2.47 -14.12
C ILE A 36 0.94 -2.44 -14.17
N GLN A 37 0.38 -2.92 -15.27
CA GLN A 37 -1.05 -2.92 -15.51
C GLN A 37 -1.53 -4.34 -15.76
N THR A 38 -2.45 -4.84 -14.92
CA THR A 38 -3.25 -6.04 -15.18
C THR A 38 -4.74 -5.69 -15.15
N LYS A 39 -5.62 -6.66 -15.45
CA LYS A 39 -7.07 -6.46 -15.30
C LYS A 39 -7.48 -6.33 -13.83
N GLU A 40 -6.73 -6.97 -12.96
CA GLU A 40 -7.04 -7.11 -11.54
C GLU A 40 -6.38 -6.02 -10.70
N ILE A 41 -5.21 -5.54 -11.10
CA ILE A 41 -4.43 -4.60 -10.28
C ILE A 41 -3.52 -3.70 -11.12
N TRP A 42 -3.46 -2.42 -10.76
CA TRP A 42 -2.46 -1.48 -11.28
C TRP A 42 -1.44 -1.14 -10.20
N PHE A 43 -0.19 -0.96 -10.63
CA PHE A 43 0.92 -0.58 -9.77
C PHE A 43 1.55 0.73 -10.22
N GLU A 44 1.98 1.52 -9.23
CA GLU A 44 3.01 2.55 -9.37
C GLU A 44 4.25 2.07 -8.60
N ALA A 45 5.41 2.09 -9.24
CA ALA A 45 6.67 1.62 -8.71
C ALA A 45 7.65 2.78 -8.50
N LYS A 46 8.50 2.68 -7.49
CA LYS A 46 9.66 3.56 -7.32
C LYS A 46 10.92 2.76 -7.05
N ASP A 47 12.03 3.27 -7.54
CA ASP A 47 13.37 2.66 -7.40
C ASP A 47 13.99 2.87 -6.01
N THR A 48 13.40 3.73 -5.17
CA THR A 48 13.88 4.02 -3.81
C THR A 48 12.74 4.15 -2.80
N GLY A 49 13.03 3.85 -1.54
CA GLY A 49 12.11 4.04 -0.41
C GLY A 49 11.85 5.51 -0.02
N LYS A 50 12.45 6.49 -0.72
CA LYS A 50 12.36 7.92 -0.36
C LYS A 50 11.00 8.54 -0.66
N VAL A 51 10.28 8.01 -1.65
CA VAL A 51 8.97 8.53 -2.03
C VAL A 51 7.93 7.98 -1.07
N SER A 52 7.04 8.85 -0.56
CA SER A 52 6.00 8.42 0.37
C SER A 52 4.95 7.57 -0.36
N THR A 53 4.32 6.64 0.38
CA THR A 53 3.20 5.84 -0.12
C THR A 53 2.07 6.72 -0.67
N TYR A 54 1.80 7.83 0.01
CA TYR A 54 0.83 8.84 -0.41
C TYR A 54 1.19 9.51 -1.73
N ALA A 55 2.46 9.86 -1.93
CA ALA A 55 2.95 10.43 -3.18
C ALA A 55 2.79 9.44 -4.33
N MET A 56 3.18 8.18 -4.14
CA MET A 56 3.01 7.13 -5.15
C MET A 56 1.53 6.93 -5.50
N PHE A 57 0.65 6.84 -4.51
CA PHE A 57 -0.78 6.72 -4.77
C PHE A 57 -1.36 7.97 -5.44
N THR A 58 -0.86 9.16 -5.15
CA THR A 58 -1.28 10.38 -5.85
C THR A 58 -0.96 10.30 -7.34
N GLN A 59 0.21 9.77 -7.73
CA GLN A 59 0.54 9.53 -9.14
C GLN A 59 -0.40 8.49 -9.75
N LEU A 60 -0.61 7.36 -9.06
CA LEU A 60 -1.47 6.29 -9.55
C LEU A 60 -2.92 6.75 -9.73
N LEU A 61 -3.46 7.49 -8.76
CA LEU A 61 -4.84 8.01 -8.78
C LEU A 61 -5.05 9.07 -9.86
N HIS A 62 -4.00 9.79 -10.27
CA HIS A 62 -4.07 10.65 -11.44
C HIS A 62 -4.40 9.83 -12.70
N TYR A 63 -3.74 8.69 -12.91
CA TYR A 63 -4.07 7.79 -14.03
C TYR A 63 -5.47 7.20 -13.92
N VAL A 64 -5.90 6.82 -12.71
CA VAL A 64 -7.27 6.36 -12.46
C VAL A 64 -8.29 7.43 -12.81
N GLN A 65 -8.05 8.70 -12.45
CA GLN A 65 -8.94 9.80 -12.83
C GLN A 65 -9.02 9.96 -14.36
N VAL A 66 -7.88 9.87 -15.06
CA VAL A 66 -7.85 9.96 -16.53
C VAL A 66 -8.65 8.83 -17.16
N ALA A 67 -8.46 7.59 -16.71
CA ALA A 67 -9.22 6.42 -17.17
C ALA A 67 -10.73 6.58 -16.88
N LEU A 68 -11.09 7.01 -15.66
CA LEU A 68 -12.46 7.26 -15.24
C LEU A 68 -13.15 8.31 -16.12
N ASN A 69 -12.44 9.40 -16.43
CA ASN A 69 -12.96 10.47 -17.28
C ASN A 69 -13.20 10.02 -18.73
N LYS A 70 -12.47 9.02 -19.22
CA LYS A 70 -12.61 8.45 -20.55
C LYS A 70 -13.60 7.27 -20.60
N GLY A 71 -14.08 6.79 -19.45
CA GLY A 71 -14.91 5.59 -19.35
C GLY A 71 -14.12 4.30 -19.63
N GLU A 72 -12.81 4.32 -19.42
CA GLU A 72 -11.96 3.13 -19.53
C GLU A 72 -12.15 2.20 -18.32
N GLU A 73 -11.87 0.91 -18.51
CA GLU A 73 -11.93 -0.08 -17.42
C GLU A 73 -10.80 0.17 -16.42
N ILE A 74 -11.15 0.23 -15.14
CA ILE A 74 -10.22 0.42 -14.01
C ILE A 74 -10.22 -0.86 -13.19
N PRO A 75 -9.05 -1.38 -12.76
CA PRO A 75 -8.96 -2.61 -12.00
C PRO A 75 -9.65 -2.49 -10.64
N PRO A 76 -10.02 -3.60 -10.01
CA PRO A 76 -10.55 -3.60 -8.65
C PRO A 76 -9.52 -3.19 -7.58
N PHE A 77 -8.22 -3.32 -7.86
CA PHE A 77 -7.16 -2.98 -6.89
C PHE A 77 -6.12 -2.00 -7.45
N LEU A 78 -5.57 -1.22 -6.53
CA LEU A 78 -4.45 -0.30 -6.78
C LEU A 78 -3.36 -0.60 -5.76
N ALA A 79 -2.10 -0.66 -6.22
CA ALA A 79 -0.96 -0.86 -5.34
C ALA A 79 0.19 0.08 -5.68
N VAL A 80 1.02 0.33 -4.67
CA VAL A 80 2.27 1.08 -4.82
C VAL A 80 3.39 0.26 -4.23
N ILE A 81 4.56 0.29 -4.88
CA ILE A 81 5.68 -0.59 -4.55
C ILE A 81 7.00 0.15 -4.67
N ASP A 82 7.93 -0.09 -3.75
CA ASP A 82 9.32 0.34 -3.87
C ASP A 82 10.28 -0.71 -3.29
N THR A 83 11.55 -0.35 -3.10
CA THR A 83 12.59 -1.24 -2.58
C THR A 83 12.44 -1.60 -1.09
N GLU A 84 11.62 -0.88 -0.33
CA GLU A 84 11.46 -1.00 1.13
C GLU A 84 10.02 -1.33 1.55
N LYS A 85 9.02 -0.77 0.85
CA LYS A 85 7.61 -0.81 1.23
C LYS A 85 6.69 -1.04 0.04
N ALA A 86 5.53 -1.61 0.35
CA ALA A 86 4.44 -1.78 -0.59
C ALA A 86 3.11 -1.48 0.09
N ALA A 87 2.11 -1.07 -0.68
CA ALA A 87 0.76 -0.92 -0.18
C ALA A 87 -0.28 -1.28 -1.23
N ILE A 88 -1.47 -1.69 -0.80
CA ILE A 88 -2.60 -2.07 -1.65
C ILE A 88 -3.91 -1.48 -1.09
N MET A 89 -4.80 -1.05 -1.98
CA MET A 89 -6.17 -0.64 -1.66
C MET A 89 -7.17 -1.12 -2.71
N LYS A 90 -8.46 -1.10 -2.34
CA LYS A 90 -9.56 -1.29 -3.30
C LYS A 90 -9.80 0.00 -4.06
N THR A 91 -9.97 -0.11 -5.38
CA THR A 91 -10.37 1.01 -6.22
C THR A 91 -11.73 1.58 -5.80
N SER A 92 -12.66 0.71 -5.37
CA SER A 92 -14.00 1.11 -4.93
C SER A 92 -14.00 2.14 -3.80
N ASP A 93 -12.98 2.12 -2.93
CA ASP A 93 -12.93 2.98 -1.75
C ASP A 93 -12.59 4.43 -2.12
N VAL A 94 -11.93 4.64 -3.27
CA VAL A 94 -11.50 5.97 -3.76
C VAL A 94 -12.35 6.50 -4.92
N LEU A 95 -13.08 5.65 -5.63
CA LEU A 95 -13.93 6.06 -6.76
C LEU A 95 -14.94 7.18 -6.42
N PRO A 96 -15.66 7.14 -5.28
CA PRO A 96 -16.62 8.20 -4.93
C PRO A 96 -15.97 9.57 -4.77
N PHE A 97 -14.70 9.60 -4.37
CA PHE A 97 -13.93 10.84 -4.24
C PHE A 97 -13.45 11.35 -5.60
N LEU A 98 -12.87 10.49 -6.44
CA LEU A 98 -12.45 10.85 -7.80
C LEU A 98 -13.62 11.29 -8.69
N ALA A 99 -14.80 10.71 -8.49
CA ALA A 99 -16.01 11.07 -9.23
C ALA A 99 -16.46 12.52 -9.02
N LYS A 100 -16.10 13.15 -7.89
CA LYS A 100 -16.43 14.56 -7.60
C LYS A 100 -15.64 15.54 -8.46
N LYS A 101 -14.51 15.11 -9.05
CA LYS A 101 -13.63 15.93 -9.89
C LYS A 101 -13.18 17.25 -9.23
N THR A 102 -13.00 17.23 -7.91
CA THR A 102 -12.58 18.41 -7.12
C THR A 102 -11.06 18.61 -7.13
N ILE A 103 -10.31 17.55 -7.39
CA ILE A 103 -8.86 17.54 -7.29
C ILE A 103 -8.23 18.35 -8.42
N LYS A 104 -7.39 19.32 -8.04
CA LYS A 104 -6.58 20.09 -8.98
C LYS A 104 -5.30 19.35 -9.34
N TRP A 105 -5.44 18.46 -10.32
CA TRP A 105 -4.31 17.73 -10.87
C TRP A 105 -3.26 18.66 -11.49
N GLY A 106 -2.01 18.19 -11.49
CA GLY A 106 -0.91 18.88 -12.15
C GLY A 106 -0.85 18.61 -13.65
N LYS A 107 0.27 18.97 -14.29
CA LYS A 107 0.44 18.78 -15.74
C LYS A 107 0.59 17.30 -16.14
N SER A 108 1.11 16.48 -15.24
CA SER A 108 1.27 15.04 -15.41
C SER A 108 1.11 14.34 -14.06
N ALA A 109 0.97 13.00 -14.09
CA ALA A 109 0.92 12.19 -12.88
C ALA A 109 2.15 12.38 -11.99
N SER A 110 3.34 12.52 -12.58
CA SER A 110 4.59 12.78 -11.84
C SER A 110 4.80 14.25 -11.42
N GLN A 111 4.00 15.17 -11.96
CA GLN A 111 4.04 16.62 -11.66
C GLN A 111 2.74 17.08 -10.99
N TYR A 112 2.19 16.28 -10.08
CA TYR A 112 1.01 16.67 -9.30
C TYR A 112 1.27 17.90 -8.43
N THR A 113 0.21 18.62 -8.07
CA THR A 113 0.29 19.78 -7.18
C THR A 113 0.37 19.34 -5.72
N GLN A 114 0.94 20.17 -4.85
CA GLN A 114 0.91 19.92 -3.40
C GLN A 114 -0.53 19.91 -2.85
N GLU A 115 -1.43 20.70 -3.45
CA GLU A 115 -2.87 20.66 -3.15
C GLU A 115 -3.46 19.27 -3.41
N ALA A 116 -3.19 18.67 -4.57
CA ALA A 116 -3.65 17.33 -4.91
C ALA A 116 -3.09 16.27 -3.95
N LEU A 117 -1.80 16.35 -3.62
CA LEU A 117 -1.19 15.45 -2.64
C LEU A 117 -1.87 15.55 -1.27
N ALA A 118 -2.16 16.76 -0.78
CA ALA A 118 -2.81 16.96 0.51
C ALA A 118 -4.25 16.42 0.53
N GLU A 119 -5.04 16.71 -0.51
CA GLU A 119 -6.43 16.24 -0.62
C GLU A 119 -6.48 14.70 -0.68
N ILE A 120 -5.62 14.09 -1.52
CA ILE A 120 -5.50 12.64 -1.65
C ILE A 120 -5.07 12.02 -0.32
N SER A 121 -4.01 12.55 0.30
CA SER A 121 -3.47 12.00 1.55
C SER A 121 -4.51 11.97 2.68
N THR A 122 -5.30 13.04 2.78
CA THR A 122 -6.40 13.14 3.74
C THR A 122 -7.46 12.08 3.49
N HIS A 123 -7.75 11.78 2.23
CA HIS A 123 -8.79 10.84 1.87
C HIS A 123 -8.35 9.38 2.00
N ILE A 124 -7.17 9.02 1.48
CA ILE A 124 -6.77 7.62 1.32
C ILE A 124 -6.13 6.99 2.57
N GLY A 125 -5.82 7.78 3.61
CA GLY A 125 -5.06 7.32 4.77
C GLY A 125 -5.63 6.10 5.50
N THR A 126 -6.94 5.82 5.36
CA THR A 126 -7.60 4.66 5.98
C THR A 126 -7.97 3.54 4.98
N HIS A 127 -7.70 3.76 3.69
CA HIS A 127 -8.17 2.91 2.60
C HIS A 127 -7.13 1.91 2.10
N PHE A 128 -5.84 2.11 2.40
CA PHE A 128 -4.78 1.17 2.02
C PHE A 128 -4.21 0.40 3.21
N VAL A 129 -3.66 -0.78 2.91
CA VAL A 129 -2.83 -1.57 3.84
C VAL A 129 -1.38 -1.44 3.40
N SER A 130 -0.47 -1.18 4.34
CA SER A 130 0.95 -0.95 4.07
C SER A 130 1.81 -2.06 4.66
N PHE A 131 2.87 -2.44 3.94
CA PHE A 131 3.77 -3.52 4.27
C PHE A 131 5.21 -3.02 4.18
N ARG A 132 6.03 -3.37 5.18
CA ARG A 132 7.49 -3.25 5.08
C ARG A 132 8.04 -4.56 4.53
N ILE A 133 8.68 -4.53 3.36
CA ILE A 133 9.05 -5.75 2.63
C ILE A 133 10.12 -6.56 3.36
N ASN A 134 10.99 -5.90 4.14
CA ASN A 134 11.99 -6.60 4.94
C ASN A 134 11.39 -7.58 5.97
N THR A 135 10.20 -7.31 6.50
CA THR A 135 9.54 -8.12 7.54
C THR A 135 8.22 -8.74 7.12
N HIS A 136 7.52 -8.15 6.14
CA HIS A 136 6.16 -8.51 5.73
C HIS A 136 6.08 -8.96 4.26
N GLU A 137 7.19 -9.39 3.64
CA GLU A 137 7.21 -9.87 2.24
C GLU A 137 6.13 -10.94 1.98
N GLU A 138 6.09 -11.98 2.80
CA GLU A 138 5.15 -13.10 2.60
C GLU A 138 3.69 -12.66 2.78
N GLU A 139 3.44 -11.78 3.75
CA GLU A 139 2.11 -11.22 4.02
C GLU A 139 1.64 -10.36 2.85
N PHE A 140 2.51 -9.50 2.30
CA PHE A 140 2.20 -8.71 1.12
C PHE A 140 1.88 -9.62 -0.09
N ILE A 141 2.77 -10.57 -0.41
CA ILE A 141 2.59 -11.46 -1.57
C ILE A 141 1.29 -12.27 -1.44
N SER A 142 1.02 -12.82 -0.26
CA SER A 142 -0.19 -13.59 0.00
C SER A 142 -1.45 -12.72 -0.05
N THR A 143 -1.41 -11.51 0.49
CA THR A 143 -2.52 -10.55 0.44
C THR A 143 -2.87 -10.19 -1.01
N VAL A 144 -1.88 -9.82 -1.82
CA VAL A 144 -2.11 -9.45 -3.23
C VAL A 144 -2.63 -10.63 -4.04
N LYS A 145 -2.02 -11.82 -3.91
CA LYS A 145 -2.49 -13.02 -4.61
C LYS A 145 -3.90 -13.43 -4.20
N THR A 146 -4.22 -13.31 -2.91
CA THR A 146 -5.56 -13.60 -2.41
C THR A 146 -6.54 -12.58 -2.94
N ALA A 147 -6.24 -11.28 -2.90
CA ALA A 147 -7.08 -10.23 -3.44
C ALA A 147 -7.40 -10.44 -4.93
N ILE A 148 -6.39 -10.74 -5.75
CA ILE A 148 -6.56 -11.06 -7.18
C ILE A 148 -7.48 -12.28 -7.36
N LYS A 149 -7.38 -13.30 -6.49
CA LYS A 149 -8.16 -14.54 -6.60
C LYS A 149 -9.60 -14.41 -6.06
N SER A 150 -9.80 -13.70 -4.96
CA SER A 150 -11.07 -13.58 -4.24
C SER A 150 -11.89 -12.38 -4.67
N GLY A 151 -11.26 -11.35 -5.26
CA GLY A 151 -11.88 -10.05 -5.51
C GLY A 151 -12.02 -9.19 -4.24
N ASP A 152 -11.39 -9.57 -3.12
CA ASP A 152 -11.40 -8.79 -1.89
C ASP A 152 -10.05 -8.79 -1.15
N ILE A 153 -9.67 -7.64 -0.58
CA ILE A 153 -8.56 -7.55 0.38
C ILE A 153 -9.07 -8.09 1.72
N ILE A 154 -8.80 -9.38 1.97
CA ILE A 154 -9.09 -10.01 3.26
C ILE A 154 -8.09 -9.45 4.27
N ARG A 155 -8.48 -8.37 4.95
CA ARG A 155 -7.77 -7.92 6.15
C ARG A 155 -7.93 -9.02 7.19
N THR A 156 -6.82 -9.45 7.80
CA THR A 156 -6.88 -10.36 8.95
C THR A 156 -7.84 -9.76 9.96
N GLN A 157 -8.93 -10.48 10.27
CA GLN A 157 -9.92 -9.99 11.23
C GLN A 157 -9.20 -9.70 12.55
N ILE A 158 -9.45 -8.54 13.15
CA ILE A 158 -9.04 -8.29 14.54
C ILE A 158 -9.90 -9.22 15.39
N THR A 159 -9.40 -10.42 15.62
CA THR A 159 -9.95 -11.35 16.60
C THR A 159 -9.35 -11.02 17.96
N PRO A 160 -10.02 -11.38 19.07
CA PRO A 160 -9.43 -11.26 20.40
C PRO A 160 -8.04 -11.92 20.47
N ASP A 161 -7.85 -13.06 19.80
CA ASP A 161 -6.57 -13.77 19.75
C ASP A 161 -5.48 -12.99 19.03
N ASN A 162 -5.80 -12.36 17.89
CA ASN A 162 -4.85 -11.55 17.13
C ASN A 162 -4.51 -10.25 17.89
N LEU A 163 -5.52 -9.61 18.50
CA LEU A 163 -5.30 -8.41 19.32
C LEU A 163 -4.44 -8.74 20.54
N LYS A 164 -4.67 -9.90 21.18
CA LYS A 164 -3.84 -10.38 22.29
C LYS A 164 -2.40 -10.64 21.83
N GLN A 165 -2.19 -11.26 20.68
CA GLN A 165 -0.84 -11.47 20.15
C GLN A 165 -0.09 -10.16 19.88
N VAL A 166 -0.79 -9.14 19.38
CA VAL A 166 -0.22 -7.80 19.19
C VAL A 166 0.10 -7.15 20.54
N PHE A 167 -0.81 -7.26 21.52
CA PHE A 167 -0.59 -6.78 22.89
C PHE A 167 0.63 -7.46 23.53
N ASP A 168 0.70 -8.80 23.48
CA ASP A 168 1.80 -9.57 24.06
C ASP A 168 3.15 -9.16 23.44
N LYS A 169 3.19 -8.89 22.12
CA LYS A 169 4.40 -8.37 21.45
C LYS A 169 4.72 -6.94 21.87
N TRP A 170 3.72 -6.07 21.98
CA TRP A 170 3.91 -4.68 22.43
C TRP A 170 4.46 -4.63 23.86
N VAL A 171 3.98 -5.50 24.76
CA VAL A 171 4.50 -5.62 26.13
C VAL A 171 5.99 -5.97 26.12
N VAL A 172 6.39 -6.94 25.30
CA VAL A 172 7.79 -7.36 25.20
C VAL A 172 8.69 -6.28 24.60
N MET A 173 8.21 -5.53 23.60
CA MET A 173 9.01 -4.55 22.86
C MET A 173 9.05 -3.16 23.50
N ILE A 174 7.98 -2.78 24.19
CA ILE A 174 7.75 -1.42 24.68
C ILE A 174 7.36 -1.46 26.15
N GLY A 175 6.36 -2.24 26.54
CA GLY A 175 5.82 -2.25 27.91
C GLY A 175 6.88 -2.48 29.00
N HIS A 176 7.76 -3.46 28.82
CA HIS A 176 8.85 -3.75 29.76
C HIS A 176 9.92 -2.66 29.85
N GLU A 177 10.03 -1.79 28.86
CA GLU A 177 11.00 -0.69 28.83
C GLU A 177 10.45 0.58 29.50
N ILE A 178 9.18 0.59 29.93
CA ILE A 178 8.56 1.74 30.60
C ILE A 178 8.80 1.67 32.11
N ASP A 179 9.66 2.54 32.62
CA ASP A 179 9.93 2.67 34.05
C ASP A 179 8.71 3.23 34.81
N GLY A 180 8.44 2.66 35.99
CA GLY A 180 7.44 3.18 36.93
C GLY A 180 5.98 2.82 36.60
N VAL A 181 5.76 1.88 35.68
CA VAL A 181 4.42 1.38 35.32
C VAL A 181 4.30 -0.09 35.72
N ASN A 182 3.20 -0.45 36.39
CA ASN A 182 2.92 -1.84 36.73
C ASN A 182 2.41 -2.60 35.50
N ALA A 183 2.70 -3.90 35.43
CA ALA A 183 2.29 -4.74 34.30
C ALA A 183 0.76 -4.81 34.10
N GLU A 184 -0.02 -4.58 35.15
CA GLU A 184 -1.49 -4.50 35.10
C GLU A 184 -2.00 -3.28 34.33
N ASP A 185 -1.20 -2.21 34.24
CA ASP A 185 -1.54 -0.97 33.54
C ASP A 185 -1.13 -0.98 32.06
N TYR A 186 -0.38 -1.99 31.61
CA TYR A 186 0.08 -2.10 30.23
C TYR A 186 -1.06 -2.15 29.21
N ALA A 187 -2.19 -2.78 29.57
CA ALA A 187 -3.36 -2.79 28.69
C ALA A 187 -3.87 -1.38 28.44
N LEU A 188 -3.92 -0.53 29.47
CA LEU A 188 -4.39 0.85 29.35
C LEU A 188 -3.48 1.69 28.46
N LEU A 189 -2.16 1.55 28.62
CA LEU A 189 -1.17 2.23 27.78
C LEU A 189 -1.20 1.75 26.34
N PHE A 190 -1.31 0.43 26.12
CA PHE A 190 -1.45 -0.14 24.79
C PHE A 190 -2.68 0.41 24.06
N PHE A 191 -3.82 0.53 24.74
CA PHE A 191 -5.02 1.14 24.14
C PHE A 191 -4.86 2.64 23.86
N ALA A 192 -4.09 3.37 24.67
CA ALA A 192 -3.78 4.77 24.42
C ALA A 192 -2.83 4.97 23.21
N ASP A 193 -1.95 4.02 22.93
CA ASP A 193 -1.01 4.08 21.80
C ASP A 193 -1.66 3.76 20.44
N ILE A 194 -2.79 3.05 20.42
CA ILE A 194 -3.45 2.58 19.19
C ILE A 194 -4.74 3.32 18.83
N MET A 195 -5.23 4.24 19.67
CA MET A 195 -6.41 5.09 19.43
C MET A 195 -6.03 6.55 19.16
#